data_AF-A0AAV6GZI1-F1
#
_entry.id   AF-A0AAV6GZI1-F1
#
_cell.length_a   1.000
_cell.length_b   1.000
_cell.length_c   1.000
_cell.angle_alpha   90.00
_cell.angle_beta   90.00
_cell.angle_gamma   90.00
#
_symmetry.space_group_name_H-M   'P 1'
#
loop_
_entity.id
_entity.type
_entity.pdbx_description
1 polymer ?
#
loop_
_entity_poly.entity_id
_entity_poly.type
_entity_poly.pdbx_seq_one_letter_code
_entity_poly.pdbx_strand_id
1 'polypeptide(L)'
;MCLGSIPQFLLEICSKETVLFLKSMKQRTNLAIMHHNENLNQKPKLDSEEKPVIVQEWSKRSKEWVTRKMYQQNTVNFRTKLMQLLLERRNDPTVIFRDTSSTLLKPDLPANIGTLPKPSPNHPKMMLPGNTRVVLLNE
;
A
#
# COMPACT_ATOMS: atom_id res chain seq x y z
N MET A 1 -28.83 14.43 9.01
CA MET A 1 -27.79 13.50 9.48
C MET A 1 -27.39 12.61 8.32
N CYS A 2 -26.34 12.99 7.58
CA CYS A 2 -25.88 12.26 6.41
C CYS A 2 -25.05 11.06 6.89
N LEU A 3 -25.56 9.85 6.67
CA LEU A 3 -24.80 8.61 6.84
C LEU A 3 -23.62 8.68 5.88
N GLY A 4 -22.46 9.08 6.42
CA GLY A 4 -21.21 9.24 5.71
C GLY A 4 -20.86 7.93 5.01
N SER A 5 -20.64 8.04 3.71
CA SER A 5 -20.19 6.98 2.82
C SER A 5 -19.12 6.11 3.49
N ILE A 6 -19.47 4.86 3.82
CA ILE A 6 -18.47 3.80 3.97
C ILE A 6 -17.62 3.85 2.69
N PRO A 7 -16.30 4.07 2.77
CA PRO A 7 -15.47 4.18 1.58
C PRO A 7 -15.71 2.96 0.69
N GLN A 8 -16.09 3.18 -0.57
CA GLN A 8 -16.44 2.14 -1.54
C GLN A 8 -15.32 1.07 -1.68
N PHE A 9 -14.08 1.46 -1.38
CA PHE A 9 -12.91 0.60 -1.24
C PHE A 9 -13.06 -0.51 -0.17
N LEU A 10 -13.71 -0.24 0.98
CA LEU A 10 -13.94 -1.24 2.02
C LEU A 10 -14.87 -2.35 1.54
N LEU A 11 -15.84 -2.00 0.69
CA LEU A 11 -16.77 -2.97 0.09
C LEU A 11 -16.09 -3.81 -0.99
N GLU A 12 -15.24 -3.18 -1.81
CA GLU A 12 -14.49 -3.85 -2.88
C GLU A 12 -13.46 -4.88 -2.36
N ILE A 13 -12.84 -4.63 -1.20
CA ILE A 13 -11.98 -5.62 -0.53
C ILE A 13 -12.77 -6.79 0.05
N CYS A 14 -14.02 -6.54 0.47
CA CYS A 14 -14.82 -7.50 1.21
C CYS A 14 -15.67 -8.39 0.32
N SER A 15 -16.07 -7.97 -0.88
CA SER A 15 -16.96 -8.78 -1.72
C SER A 15 -16.20 -9.79 -2.59
N LYS A 16 -16.07 -11.04 -2.12
CA LYS A 16 -16.15 -12.28 -2.93
C LYS A 16 -16.17 -13.53 -2.04
N GLU A 17 -17.31 -14.22 -2.02
CA GLU A 17 -17.57 -15.67 -1.79
C GLU A 17 -17.33 -16.37 -0.42
N THR A 18 -18.44 -16.50 0.33
CA THR A 18 -18.95 -17.71 1.04
C THR A 18 -18.04 -18.53 1.99
N VAL A 19 -18.29 -18.30 3.29
CA VAL A 19 -18.17 -19.21 4.47
C VAL A 19 -16.77 -19.65 4.93
N LEU A 20 -15.87 -20.15 4.06
CA LEU A 20 -14.43 -20.25 4.40
C LEU A 20 -13.77 -18.85 4.50
N PHE A 21 -14.45 -17.86 3.94
CA PHE A 21 -14.07 -16.47 3.88
C PHE A 21 -14.27 -15.68 5.17
N LEU A 22 -15.07 -16.10 6.15
CA LEU A 22 -15.37 -15.21 7.30
C LEU A 22 -14.12 -14.83 8.11
N LYS A 23 -13.20 -15.78 8.33
CA LYS A 23 -11.94 -15.51 9.04
C LYS A 23 -11.01 -14.64 8.19
N SER A 24 -10.89 -14.92 6.89
CA SER A 24 -10.04 -14.14 5.98
C SER A 24 -10.62 -12.75 5.69
N MET A 25 -11.94 -12.60 5.61
CA MET A 25 -12.66 -11.34 5.51
C MET A 25 -12.47 -10.52 6.76
N LYS A 26 -12.69 -11.10 7.96
CA LYS A 26 -12.43 -10.40 9.22
C LYS A 26 -10.98 -9.90 9.29
N GLN A 27 -10.03 -10.71 8.85
CA GLN A 27 -8.62 -10.30 8.76
C GLN A 27 -8.41 -9.15 7.76
N ARG A 28 -9.01 -9.23 6.56
CA ARG A 28 -8.94 -8.15 5.56
C ARG A 28 -9.59 -6.85 6.04
N THR A 29 -10.74 -6.94 6.71
CA THR A 29 -11.41 -5.79 7.32
C THR A 29 -10.53 -5.18 8.41
N ASN A 30 -9.92 -5.99 9.27
CA ASN A 30 -8.99 -5.50 10.30
C ASN A 30 -7.77 -4.82 9.68
N LEU A 31 -7.19 -5.39 8.61
CA LEU A 31 -6.09 -4.77 7.87
C LEU A 31 -6.52 -3.43 7.24
N ALA A 32 -7.73 -3.37 6.69
CA ALA A 32 -8.27 -2.15 6.11
C ALA A 32 -8.53 -1.06 7.17
N ILE A 33 -9.01 -1.44 8.36
CA ILE A 33 -9.17 -0.53 9.51
C ILE A 33 -7.79 -0.01 9.96
N MET A 34 -6.79 -0.88 10.11
CA MET A 34 -5.45 -0.45 10.50
C MET A 34 -4.83 0.50 9.46
N HIS A 35 -4.96 0.18 8.18
CA HIS A 35 -4.52 1.04 7.10
C HIS A 35 -5.25 2.39 7.11
N HIS A 36 -6.57 2.40 7.31
CA HIS A 36 -7.34 3.62 7.42
C HIS A 36 -6.88 4.47 8.62
N ASN A 37 -6.72 3.86 9.80
CA ASN A 37 -6.30 4.56 11.01
C ASN A 37 -4.90 5.18 10.88
N GLU A 38 -3.96 4.47 10.24
CA GLU A 38 -2.61 5.02 9.98
C GLU A 38 -2.67 6.23 9.03
N ASN A 39 -3.65 6.27 8.13
CA ASN A 39 -3.76 7.26 7.07
C ASN A 39 -4.90 8.29 7.27
N LEU A 40 -5.56 8.30 8.43
CA LEU A 40 -6.76 9.13 8.69
C LEU A 40 -6.44 10.63 8.64
N ASN A 41 -5.26 11.02 9.12
CA ASN A 41 -4.79 12.41 9.18
C ASN A 41 -3.61 12.64 8.23
N GLN A 42 -3.75 12.21 6.98
CA GLN A 42 -2.72 12.43 5.97
C GLN A 42 -2.40 13.92 5.81
N LYS A 43 -1.11 14.24 5.94
CA LYS A 43 -0.62 15.60 5.76
C LYS A 43 -0.59 15.94 4.27
N PRO A 44 -0.85 17.21 3.90
CA PRO A 44 -0.65 17.66 2.54
C PRO A 44 0.82 17.47 2.15
N LYS A 45 1.07 17.15 0.89
CA LYS A 45 2.41 17.15 0.33
C LYS A 45 2.90 18.60 0.27
N LEU A 46 4.09 18.84 0.81
CA LEU A 46 4.73 20.15 0.77
C LEU A 46 5.73 20.19 -0.37
N ASP A 47 5.86 21.37 -0.98
CA ASP A 47 6.91 21.65 -1.96
C ASP A 47 8.22 22.07 -1.25
N SER A 48 9.25 22.37 -2.03
CA SER A 48 10.57 22.81 -1.54
C SER A 48 10.50 24.09 -0.67
N GLU A 49 9.46 24.90 -0.85
CA GLU A 49 9.18 26.11 -0.05
C GLU A 49 8.21 25.89 1.12
N GLU A 50 7.96 24.63 1.51
CA GLU A 50 7.04 24.25 2.58
C GLU A 50 5.56 24.64 2.37
N LYS A 51 5.18 24.97 1.13
CA LYS A 51 3.79 25.27 0.76
C LYS A 51 3.07 24.00 0.29
N PRO A 52 1.75 23.86 0.54
CA PRO A 52 1.00 22.69 0.09
C PRO A 52 0.93 22.66 -1.45
N VAL A 53 1.28 21.52 -2.02
CA VAL A 53 1.19 21.29 -3.47
C VAL A 53 -0.28 21.19 -3.88
N ILE A 54 -0.69 21.99 -4.85
CA ILE A 54 -2.04 22.00 -5.42
C ILE A 54 -1.96 21.50 -6.86
N VAL A 55 -2.85 20.59 -7.23
CA VAL A 55 -2.96 20.01 -8.58
C VAL A 55 -4.32 20.37 -9.18
N GLN A 56 -4.34 20.71 -10.46
CA GLN A 56 -5.57 20.97 -11.20
C GLN A 56 -6.03 19.67 -11.89
N GLU A 57 -7.25 19.23 -11.58
CA GLU A 57 -7.84 17.99 -12.12
C GLU A 57 -9.18 18.31 -12.79
N TRP A 58 -9.44 17.70 -13.95
CA TRP A 58 -10.74 17.82 -14.62
C TRP A 58 -11.79 16.94 -13.93
N SER A 59 -12.82 17.57 -13.36
CA SER A 59 -13.92 16.87 -12.71
C SER A 59 -14.95 16.42 -13.75
N LYS A 60 -15.07 15.10 -13.97
CA LYS A 60 -16.12 14.54 -14.86
C LYS A 60 -17.55 14.85 -14.39
N ARG A 61 -17.75 15.04 -13.08
CA ARG A 61 -19.08 15.28 -12.48
C ARG A 61 -19.57 16.71 -12.72
N SER A 62 -18.71 17.69 -12.49
CA SER A 62 -19.04 19.11 -12.66
C SER A 62 -18.69 19.65 -14.05
N LYS A 63 -17.91 18.91 -14.85
CA LYS A 63 -17.37 19.34 -16.16
C LYS A 63 -16.56 20.63 -16.07
N GLU A 64 -15.76 20.74 -15.02
CA GLU A 64 -14.93 21.91 -14.72
C GLU A 64 -13.55 21.48 -14.22
N TRP A 65 -12.57 22.35 -14.36
CA TRP A 65 -11.26 22.20 -13.72
C TRP A 65 -11.37 22.56 -12.25
N VAL A 66 -10.97 21.62 -11.38
CA VAL A 66 -10.99 21.82 -9.93
C VAL A 66 -9.57 21.72 -9.39
N THR A 67 -9.19 22.65 -8.53
CA THR A 67 -7.93 22.60 -7.80
C THR A 67 -8.08 21.72 -6.56
N ARG A 68 -7.15 20.78 -6.37
CA ARG A 68 -7.14 19.85 -5.24
C ARG A 68 -5.78 19.85 -4.56
N LYS A 69 -5.77 19.76 -3.23
CA LYS A 69 -4.54 19.58 -2.46
C LYS A 69 -4.00 18.17 -2.69
N MET A 70 -2.71 18.06 -2.99
CA MET A 70 -2.04 16.77 -3.07
C MET A 70 -1.67 16.34 -1.65
N TYR A 71 -1.99 15.10 -1.29
CA TYR A 71 -1.61 14.51 -0.01
C TYR A 71 -0.35 13.65 -0.15
N GLN A 72 0.30 13.40 0.98
CA GLN A 72 1.41 12.44 1.04
C GLN A 72 0.95 11.03 0.65
N GLN A 73 1.87 10.22 0.13
CA GLN A 73 1.56 8.83 -0.21
C GLN A 73 1.19 8.03 1.04
N ASN A 74 0.25 7.10 0.89
CA ASN A 74 -0.12 6.20 1.98
C ASN A 74 1.09 5.41 2.46
N THR A 75 1.22 5.30 3.76
CA THR A 75 2.23 4.44 4.37
C THR A 75 1.60 3.13 4.84
N VAL A 76 2.44 2.10 4.92
CA VAL A 76 2.06 0.75 5.35
C VAL A 76 3.00 0.29 6.47
N ASN A 77 3.40 1.22 7.35
CA ASN A 77 4.36 0.93 8.42
C ASN A 77 3.71 0.09 9.53
N PHE A 78 2.37 0.04 9.59
CA PHE A 78 1.68 -0.85 10.52
C PHE A 78 2.10 -2.33 10.35
N ARG A 79 2.49 -2.77 9.14
CA ARG A 79 2.90 -4.16 8.90
C ARG A 79 4.20 -4.50 9.62
N THR A 80 5.22 -3.64 9.51
CA THR A 80 6.52 -3.86 10.15
C THR A 80 6.35 -3.80 11.68
N LYS A 81 5.59 -2.83 12.18
CA LYS A 81 5.24 -2.73 13.60
C LYS A 81 4.51 -3.97 14.12
N LEU A 82 3.55 -4.50 13.37
CA LEU A 82 2.80 -5.69 13.77
C LEU A 82 3.70 -6.93 13.80
N MET A 83 4.60 -7.09 12.82
CA MET A 83 5.60 -8.16 12.83
C MET A 83 6.54 -8.05 14.04
N GLN A 84 7.00 -6.85 14.35
CA GLN A 84 7.85 -6.61 15.51
C GLN A 84 7.14 -6.99 16.82
N LEU A 85 5.90 -6.54 17.01
CA LEU A 85 5.09 -6.89 18.19
C LEU A 85 4.84 -8.39 18.32
N LEU A 86 4.64 -9.11 17.20
CA LEU A 86 4.52 -10.56 17.22
C LEU A 86 5.83 -11.25 17.64
N LEU A 87 6.98 -10.75 17.18
CA LEU A 87 8.28 -11.27 17.58
C LEU A 87 8.55 -11.00 19.07
N GLU A 88 8.30 -9.78 19.53
CA GLU A 88 8.43 -9.40 20.95
C GLU A 88 7.56 -10.29 21.83
N ARG A 89 6.28 -10.46 21.48
CA ARG A 89 5.36 -11.33 22.23
C ARG A 89 5.77 -12.80 22.22
N ARG A 90 6.40 -13.28 21.15
CA ARG A 90 6.84 -14.67 21.03
C ARG A 90 8.12 -14.95 21.79
N ASN A 91 8.97 -13.94 21.94
CA ASN A 91 10.19 -14.00 22.73
C ASN A 91 9.95 -13.69 24.22
N ASP A 92 8.74 -13.27 24.59
CA ASP A 92 8.38 -13.00 25.98
C ASP A 92 8.29 -14.32 26.78
N PRO A 93 9.15 -14.54 27.79
CA PRO A 93 9.17 -15.77 28.57
C PRO A 93 7.94 -15.93 29.48
N THR A 94 7.16 -14.87 29.68
CA THR A 94 5.95 -14.91 30.51
C THR A 94 4.73 -15.48 29.77
N VAL A 95 4.79 -15.54 28.44
CA VAL A 95 3.69 -16.02 27.60
C VAL A 95 3.84 -17.51 27.33
N ILE A 96 3.01 -18.32 27.99
CA ILE A 96 2.97 -19.78 27.75
C ILE A 96 2.20 -20.06 26.46
N PHE A 97 2.92 -20.42 25.40
CA PHE A 97 2.30 -20.88 24.16
C PHE A 97 1.91 -22.35 24.26
N ARG A 98 0.78 -22.73 23.64
CA ARG A 98 0.34 -24.13 23.55
C ARG A 98 1.32 -25.02 22.78
N ASP A 99 2.11 -24.42 21.91
CA ASP A 99 3.13 -25.08 21.10
C ASP A 99 4.53 -24.56 21.51
N THR A 100 5.17 -25.30 22.40
CA THR A 100 6.51 -25.04 22.93
C THR A 100 7.64 -25.29 21.94
N SER A 101 7.38 -25.98 20.83
CA SER A 101 8.40 -26.32 19.81
C SER A 101 8.67 -25.18 18.84
N SER A 102 7.83 -24.14 18.87
CA SER A 102 7.75 -23.15 17.81
C SER A 102 8.57 -21.88 18.11
N THR A 103 9.84 -22.06 18.46
CA THR A 103 10.82 -20.97 18.55
C THR A 103 11.15 -20.51 17.13
N LEU A 104 10.57 -19.39 16.71
CA LEU A 104 10.91 -18.78 15.42
C LEU A 104 12.24 -18.04 15.57
N LEU A 105 13.34 -18.72 15.26
CA LEU A 105 14.57 -18.03 14.89
C LEU A 105 14.24 -17.22 13.63
N LYS A 106 14.45 -15.89 13.67
CA LYS A 106 14.33 -15.05 12.47
C LYS A 106 15.25 -15.67 11.41
N PRO A 107 14.73 -16.26 10.32
CA PRO A 107 15.60 -16.80 9.30
C PRO A 107 16.36 -15.63 8.69
N ASP A 108 17.68 -15.75 8.63
CA ASP A 108 18.51 -14.80 7.89
C ASP A 108 18.29 -15.08 6.41
N LEU A 109 17.22 -14.50 5.87
CA LEU A 109 16.86 -14.68 4.46
C LEU A 109 17.84 -13.85 3.64
N PRO A 110 18.64 -14.47 2.74
CA PRO A 110 19.42 -13.70 1.79
C PRO A 110 18.47 -12.85 0.95
N ALA A 111 18.91 -11.64 0.60
CA ALA A 111 18.12 -10.77 -0.27
C ALA A 111 17.76 -11.52 -1.56
N ASN A 112 16.47 -11.81 -1.77
CA ASN A 112 15.95 -12.47 -2.97
C ASN A 112 15.89 -11.50 -4.17
N ILE A 113 16.90 -10.65 -4.30
CA ILE A 113 17.12 -9.76 -5.43
C ILE A 113 18.42 -10.27 -6.01
N GLY A 114 18.35 -10.90 -7.18
CA GLY A 114 19.56 -11.27 -7.91
C GLY A 114 20.50 -10.06 -7.98
N THR A 115 21.80 -10.29 -7.92
CA THR A 115 22.86 -9.26 -8.00
C THR A 115 22.88 -8.51 -9.35
N LEU A 116 21.85 -8.68 -10.18
CA LEU A 116 21.72 -8.00 -11.44
C LEU A 116 21.67 -6.49 -11.18
N PRO A 117 22.64 -5.73 -11.71
CA PRO A 117 22.61 -4.29 -11.61
C PRO A 117 21.32 -3.80 -12.26
N LYS A 118 20.66 -2.83 -11.60
CA LYS A 118 19.49 -2.15 -12.18
C LYS A 118 19.88 -1.67 -13.59
N PRO A 119 19.14 -2.05 -14.65
CA PRO A 119 19.49 -1.64 -16.00
C PRO A 119 19.49 -0.11 -16.08
N SER A 120 20.48 0.44 -16.76
CA SER A 120 20.55 1.89 -16.98
C SER A 120 19.32 2.35 -17.77
N PRO A 121 18.88 3.61 -17.63
CA PRO A 121 17.78 4.16 -18.43
C PRO A 121 18.01 4.04 -19.94
N ASN A 122 19.28 3.95 -20.35
CA ASN A 122 19.74 3.81 -21.73
C ASN A 122 19.98 2.36 -22.15
N HIS A 123 19.64 1.38 -21.30
CA HIS A 123 19.73 -0.02 -21.70
C HIS A 123 18.76 -0.24 -22.86
N PRO A 124 19.21 -0.79 -24.01
CA PRO A 124 18.31 -1.10 -25.10
C PRO A 124 17.24 -2.04 -24.56
N LYS A 125 15.99 -1.58 -24.58
CA LYS A 125 14.84 -2.44 -24.32
C LYS A 125 14.88 -3.50 -25.41
N MET A 126 15.09 -4.76 -25.04
CA MET A 126 14.79 -5.85 -25.96
C MET A 126 13.31 -5.73 -26.31
N MET A 127 13.05 -5.20 -27.50
CA MET A 127 11.73 -5.16 -28.10
C MET A 127 11.30 -6.61 -28.30
N LEU A 128 10.40 -7.10 -27.45
CA LEU A 128 9.61 -8.28 -27.79
C LEU A 128 8.86 -7.94 -29.09
N PRO A 129 8.90 -8.79 -30.12
CA PRO A 129 8.26 -8.50 -31.39
C PRO A 129 6.74 -8.56 -31.20
N GLY A 130 6.13 -7.38 -30.97
CA GLY A 130 4.72 -7.28 -30.66
C GLY A 130 4.25 -5.84 -30.49
N ASN A 131 4.00 -5.18 -31.63
CA ASN A 131 3.05 -4.10 -31.83
C ASN A 131 3.31 -2.69 -31.22
N THR A 132 3.76 -1.82 -32.14
CA THR A 132 3.17 -0.51 -32.48
C THR A 132 3.68 0.75 -31.77
N ARG A 133 4.67 1.38 -32.43
CA ARG A 133 4.93 2.82 -32.64
C ARG A 133 4.55 3.81 -31.52
N VAL A 134 5.58 4.32 -30.82
CA VAL A 134 5.60 5.72 -30.36
C VAL A 134 6.40 6.50 -31.39
N VAL A 135 5.72 7.24 -32.26
CA VAL A 135 6.35 8.32 -33.03
C VAL A 135 6.57 9.46 -32.05
N LEU A 136 7.82 9.69 -31.67
CA LEU A 136 8.21 10.97 -31.07
C LEU A 136 8.26 11.97 -32.22
N LEU A 137 7.22 12.80 -32.33
CA LEU A 137 7.35 14.10 -32.98
C LEU A 137 8.28 14.92 -32.09
N ASN A 138 9.44 15.28 -32.63
CA ASN A 138 10.16 16.49 -32.27
C ASN A 138 10.84 16.99 -33.55
N GLU A 139 10.54 18.26 -33.82
CA GLU A 139 11.02 19.24 -34.81
C GLU A 139 12.30 18.90 -35.62
#